data_AF-A0A2D9XYU8-F1
#
_entry.id   AF-A0A2D9XYU8-F1
#
_cell.length_a   1.000
_cell.length_b   1.000
_cell.length_c   1.000
_cell.angle_alpha   90.00
_cell.angle_beta   90.00
_cell.angle_gamma   90.00
#
_symmetry.space_group_name_H-M   'P 1'
#
loop_
_entity.id
_entity.type
_entity.pdbx_description
1 polymer ?
#
loop_
_entity_poly.entity_id
_entity_poly.type
_entity_poly.pdbx_seq_one_letter_code
_entity_poly.pdbx_strand_id
1 'polypeptide(L)'
;NGLKPTDNRFFVENGDRTELQDFPVELKKSKFRMDNLVIPIHFEFGPSKVTETEDKIRYSTHRQFRIGLGGYAGENISTRQKLKYEENGDDIKDKIKRDYNTSDLIYGLSGYMGFGDTSLYIKYDLNPIFRDPNVEQNNISLGLRFDL
;
A
#
# COMPACT_ATOMS: atom_id res chain seq x y z
N ASN A 1 -2.09 0.56 2.90
CA ASN A 1 -0.79 0.07 3.42
C ASN A 1 -0.91 -0.29 4.90
N GLY A 2 -0.05 -1.14 5.48
CA GLY A 2 -0.12 -1.35 6.93
C GLY A 2 1.13 -1.97 7.56
N LEU A 3 1.63 -1.32 8.60
CA LEU A 3 2.80 -1.71 9.37
C LEU A 3 2.39 -2.52 10.62
N LYS A 4 3.23 -3.45 11.03
CA LYS A 4 3.06 -4.20 12.28
C LYS A 4 4.29 -3.95 13.15
N PRO A 5 4.18 -3.17 14.24
CA PRO A 5 5.25 -3.07 15.22
C PRO A 5 5.62 -4.44 15.79
N THR A 6 6.90 -4.64 16.11
CA THR A 6 7.37 -5.82 16.84
C THR A 6 7.36 -5.57 18.34
N ASP A 7 7.44 -6.65 19.12
CA ASP A 7 7.75 -6.60 20.56
C ASP A 7 6.73 -5.85 21.43
N ASN A 8 5.44 -6.14 21.29
CA ASN A 8 4.38 -5.53 22.11
C ASN A 8 4.28 -3.98 22.04
N ARG A 9 4.82 -3.39 20.97
CA ARG A 9 4.83 -1.93 20.81
C ARG A 9 3.65 -1.39 20.02
N PHE A 10 3.36 -0.11 20.25
CA PHE A 10 2.39 0.67 19.52
C PHE A 10 2.92 2.07 19.23
N PHE A 11 2.38 2.72 18.19
CA PHE A 11 2.77 4.07 17.83
C PHE A 11 2.09 5.08 18.76
N VAL A 12 2.86 6.00 19.30
CA VAL A 12 2.39 7.13 20.12
C VAL A 12 2.81 8.42 19.42
N GLU A 13 1.87 9.36 19.31
CA GLU A 13 2.09 10.70 18.78
C GLU A 13 2.37 11.66 19.93
N ASN A 14 3.56 12.28 19.93
CA ASN A 14 4.05 13.25 20.90
C ASN A 14 4.40 14.54 20.15
N GLY A 15 3.39 15.36 19.87
CA GLY A 15 3.56 16.52 18.98
C GLY A 15 3.97 16.06 17.58
N ASP A 16 5.08 16.62 17.08
CA ASP A 16 5.59 16.33 15.73
C ASP A 16 6.35 14.99 15.63
N ARG A 17 6.47 14.26 16.73
CA ARG A 17 7.16 12.96 16.79
C ARG A 17 6.18 11.81 16.94
N THR A 18 6.43 10.74 16.21
CA THR A 18 5.73 9.47 16.28
C THR A 18 6.71 8.37 16.60
N GLU A 19 6.55 7.81 17.79
CA GLU A 19 7.52 6.89 18.39
C GLU A 19 6.84 5.57 18.76
N LEU A 20 7.62 4.49 18.77
CA LEU A 20 7.16 3.21 19.28
C LEU A 20 7.33 3.17 20.80
N GLN A 21 6.25 2.90 21.51
CA GLN A 21 6.25 2.69 22.95
C GLN A 21 5.70 1.31 23.29
N ASP A 22 6.10 0.77 24.43
CA ASP A 22 5.56 -0.49 24.93
C ASP A 22 4.11 -0.30 25.39
N PHE A 23 3.24 -1.22 24.99
CA PHE A 23 1.88 -1.25 25.48
C PHE A 23 1.86 -1.90 26.87
N PRO A 24 1.08 -1.38 27.85
CA PRO A 24 1.11 -1.86 29.23
C PRO A 24 0.67 -3.32 29.40
N VAL A 25 -0.07 -3.86 28.43
CA VAL A 25 -0.57 -5.24 28.40
C VAL A 25 -0.04 -5.94 27.16
N GLU A 26 0.03 -7.27 27.17
CA GLU A 26 0.46 -8.04 26.00
C GLU A 26 -0.57 -7.93 24.84
N LEU A 27 -0.12 -7.37 23.73
CA LEU A 27 -0.88 -7.19 22.51
C LEU A 27 -0.92 -8.49 21.71
N LYS A 28 -2.10 -9.09 21.64
CA LYS A 28 -2.43 -10.11 20.63
C LYS A 28 -2.28 -9.57 19.20
N LYS A 29 -2.43 -8.25 18.99
CA LYS A 29 -2.25 -7.61 17.69
C LYS A 29 -1.91 -6.12 17.81
N SER A 30 -0.83 -5.72 17.15
CA SER A 30 -0.52 -4.33 16.83
C SER A 30 -0.50 -4.15 15.31
N LYS A 31 -1.37 -3.29 14.75
CA LYS A 31 -1.37 -2.99 13.32
C LYS A 31 -1.69 -1.54 13.05
N PHE A 32 -0.75 -0.86 12.41
CA PHE A 32 -0.92 0.43 11.80
C PHE A 32 -1.46 0.27 10.37
N ARG A 33 -2.38 1.12 9.94
CA ARG A 33 -2.96 1.09 8.60
C ARG A 33 -3.14 2.50 8.08
N MET A 34 -2.78 2.69 6.82
CA MET A 34 -2.99 3.92 6.06
C MET A 34 -3.89 3.60 4.87
N ASP A 35 -4.93 4.40 4.70
CA ASP A 35 -5.86 4.36 3.58
C ASP A 35 -5.55 5.53 2.65
N ASN A 36 -5.15 5.21 1.41
CA ASN A 36 -4.63 6.19 0.46
C ASN A 36 -5.47 6.17 -0.82
N LEU A 37 -5.70 7.34 -1.40
CA LEU A 37 -6.21 7.48 -2.75
C LEU A 37 -5.06 7.78 -3.70
N VAL A 38 -4.89 6.95 -4.72
CA VAL A 38 -3.73 6.98 -5.60
C VAL A 38 -4.18 6.93 -7.04
N ILE A 39 -3.58 7.79 -7.87
CA ILE A 39 -3.75 7.83 -9.31
C ILE A 39 -2.47 7.29 -9.95
N PRO A 40 -2.48 6.07 -10.51
CA PRO A 40 -1.34 5.51 -11.22
C PRO A 40 -1.36 5.90 -12.71
N ILE A 41 -0.18 6.15 -13.26
CA ILE A 41 0.05 6.30 -14.71
C ILE A 41 1.12 5.28 -15.10
N HIS A 42 0.74 4.33 -15.95
CA HIS A 42 1.63 3.27 -16.45
C HIS A 42 1.74 3.30 -17.96
N PHE A 43 2.96 3.12 -18.45
CA PHE A 43 3.22 2.75 -19.85
C PHE A 43 3.24 1.24 -19.94
N GLU A 44 2.35 0.68 -20.76
CA GLU A 44 2.24 -0.75 -20.99
C GLU A 44 2.99 -1.18 -22.24
N PHE A 45 3.74 -2.27 -22.12
CA PHE A 45 4.47 -2.91 -23.19
C PHE A 45 4.09 -4.38 -23.23
N GLY A 46 3.79 -4.89 -24.43
CA GLY A 46 3.51 -6.29 -24.65
C GLY A 46 3.16 -6.56 -26.11
N PRO A 47 3.35 -7.81 -26.60
CA PRO A 47 2.83 -8.19 -27.90
C PRO A 47 1.30 -8.00 -27.93
N SER A 48 0.80 -7.58 -29.09
CA SER A 48 -0.64 -7.59 -29.41
C SER A 48 -0.87 -8.63 -30.52
N LYS A 49 -1.92 -9.45 -30.40
CA LYS A 49 -2.33 -10.39 -31.43
C LYS A 49 -3.06 -9.60 -32.50
N VAL A 50 -2.45 -9.46 -33.67
CA VAL A 50 -3.09 -8.87 -34.84
C VAL A 50 -3.91 -9.93 -35.54
N THR A 51 -5.22 -9.76 -35.60
CA THR A 51 -6.12 -10.54 -36.45
C THR A 51 -6.48 -9.68 -37.65
N GLU A 52 -5.92 -10.01 -38.81
CA GLU A 52 -6.29 -9.42 -40.09
C GLU A 52 -7.45 -10.20 -40.72
N THR A 53 -8.44 -9.48 -41.22
CA THR A 53 -9.53 -9.98 -42.08
C THR A 53 -9.63 -9.05 -43.28
N GLU A 54 -10.19 -9.52 -44.40
CA GLU A 54 -10.23 -8.78 -45.68
C GLU A 54 -10.72 -7.32 -45.54
N ASP A 55 -11.57 -7.02 -44.55
CA ASP A 55 -12.10 -5.67 -44.30
C ASP A 55 -11.55 -4.96 -43.04
N LYS A 56 -10.83 -5.63 -42.13
CA LYS A 56 -10.46 -5.05 -40.81
C LYS A 56 -9.18 -5.66 -40.21
N ILE A 57 -8.37 -4.78 -39.60
CA ILE A 57 -7.24 -5.15 -38.73
C ILE A 57 -7.69 -4.99 -37.28
N ARG A 58 -7.66 -6.07 -36.49
CA ARG A 58 -7.98 -6.03 -35.05
C ARG A 58 -6.76 -6.40 -34.21
N TYR A 59 -6.33 -5.50 -33.35
CA TYR A 59 -5.33 -5.78 -32.31
C TYR A 59 -6.04 -6.34 -31.08
N SER A 60 -5.59 -7.49 -30.56
CA SER A 60 -6.12 -8.12 -29.35
C SER A 60 -4.97 -8.46 -28.43
N THR A 61 -4.96 -7.94 -27.22
CA THR A 61 -3.95 -8.26 -26.20
C THR A 61 -4.37 -9.43 -25.30
N HIS A 62 -5.39 -10.19 -25.71
CA HIS A 62 -5.99 -11.28 -24.92
C HIS A 62 -5.02 -12.48 -24.85
N ARG A 63 -4.73 -12.97 -23.64
CA ARG A 63 -3.74 -14.03 -23.34
C ARG A 63 -2.30 -13.72 -23.77
N GLN A 64 -1.91 -12.45 -23.68
CA GLN A 64 -0.53 -12.06 -23.96
C GLN A 64 0.17 -11.57 -22.69
N PHE A 65 1.49 -11.71 -22.71
CA PHE A 65 2.35 -11.18 -21.67
C PHE A 65 2.35 -9.65 -21.77
N ARG A 66 2.22 -8.98 -20.63
CA ARG A 66 2.24 -7.52 -20.53
C ARG A 66 3.11 -7.10 -19.36
N ILE A 67 3.87 -6.04 -19.55
CA ILE A 67 4.61 -5.35 -18.51
C ILE A 67 4.21 -3.88 -18.54
N GLY A 68 3.77 -3.35 -17.40
CA GLY A 68 3.51 -1.93 -17.22
C GLY A 68 4.52 -1.34 -16.27
N LEU A 69 5.12 -0.22 -16.63
CA LEU A 69 6.02 0.54 -15.76
C LEU A 69 5.58 2.00 -15.74
N GLY A 70 5.69 2.63 -14.58
CA GLY A 70 5.31 4.03 -14.44
C GLY A 70 5.38 4.51 -12.99
N GLY A 71 4.56 5.51 -12.71
CA GLY A 71 4.54 6.18 -11.42
C GLY A 71 3.14 6.39 -10.92
N TYR A 72 3.04 6.87 -9.70
CA TYR A 72 1.78 7.28 -9.12
C TYR A 72 1.97 8.46 -8.19
N ALA A 73 0.89 9.21 -8.02
CA ALA A 73 0.76 10.25 -7.02
C ALA A 73 -0.62 10.13 -6.36
N GLY A 74 -0.74 10.62 -5.15
CA GLY A 74 -1.95 10.50 -4.37
C GLY A 74 -1.83 11.12 -2.99
N GLU A 75 -2.89 10.93 -2.22
CA GLU A 75 -3.01 11.47 -0.87
C GLU A 75 -3.41 10.39 0.14
N ASN A 76 -2.91 10.51 1.36
CA ASN A 76 -3.37 9.76 2.52
C ASN A 76 -4.68 10.36 3.01
N ILE A 77 -5.73 9.54 3.05
CA ILE A 77 -7.07 9.97 3.49
C ILE A 77 -7.27 9.68 4.98
N SER A 78 -6.70 8.58 5.47
CA SER A 78 -6.92 8.18 6.86
C SER A 78 -5.85 7.24 7.37
N THR A 79 -5.32 7.59 8.53
CA THR A 79 -4.44 6.75 9.31
C THR A 79 -5.17 6.17 10.53
N ARG A 80 -4.97 4.86 10.78
CA ARG A 80 -5.61 4.14 11.89
C ARG A 80 -4.69 3.09 12.48
N GLN A 81 -4.57 3.09 13.79
CA GLN A 81 -3.93 2.03 14.56
C GLN A 81 -4.99 1.08 15.14
N LYS A 82 -4.71 -0.22 15.06
CA LYS A 82 -5.56 -1.29 15.60
C LYS A 82 -4.77 -2.07 16.63
N LEU A 83 -5.27 -2.06 17.86
CA LEU A 83 -4.71 -2.81 18.98
C LEU A 83 -5.70 -3.91 19.37
N LYS A 84 -5.19 -5.08 19.76
CA LYS A 84 -5.96 -6.14 20.40
C LYS A 84 -5.16 -6.69 21.55
N TYR A 85 -5.79 -6.84 22.70
CA TYR A 85 -5.22 -7.38 23.92
C TYR A 85 -6.33 -7.98 24.78
N GLU A 86 -5.96 -8.67 25.84
CA GLU A 86 -6.89 -9.21 26.83
C GLU A 86 -6.70 -8.46 28.14
N GLU A 87 -7.79 -8.04 28.77
CA GLU A 87 -7.76 -7.38 30.08
C GLU A 87 -8.89 -7.96 30.93
N ASN A 88 -8.56 -8.44 32.13
CA ASN A 88 -9.52 -9.10 33.04
C ASN A 88 -10.30 -10.28 32.43
N GLY A 89 -9.72 -10.99 31.46
CA GLY A 89 -10.35 -12.12 30.77
C GLY A 89 -11.24 -11.73 29.58
N ASP A 90 -11.38 -10.44 29.29
CA ASP A 90 -12.14 -9.94 28.15
C ASP A 90 -11.22 -9.54 26.98
N ASP A 91 -11.61 -9.90 25.77
CA ASP A 91 -10.91 -9.52 24.53
C ASP A 91 -11.25 -8.07 24.13
N ILE A 92 -10.28 -7.17 24.29
CA ILE A 92 -10.41 -5.75 23.93
C ILE A 92 -9.84 -5.49 22.52
N LYS A 93 -10.51 -4.59 21.78
CA LYS A 93 -10.11 -4.21 20.43
C LYS A 93 -10.28 -2.72 20.16
N ASP A 94 -9.17 -2.00 20.22
CA ASP A 94 -9.14 -0.57 19.95
C ASP A 94 -8.81 -0.25 18.50
N LYS A 95 -9.47 0.79 17.98
CA LYS A 95 -9.25 1.33 16.62
C LYS A 95 -9.09 2.84 16.70
N ILE A 96 -7.87 3.29 16.91
CA ILE A 96 -7.54 4.70 17.12
C ILE A 96 -7.24 5.35 15.77
N LYS A 97 -8.08 6.30 15.34
CA LYS A 97 -7.81 7.16 14.18
C LYS A 97 -7.11 8.43 14.64
N ARG A 98 -5.91 8.69 14.12
CA ARG A 98 -5.09 9.91 14.31
C ARG A 98 -4.19 10.07 13.09
N ASP A 99 -3.53 11.22 12.99
CA ASP A 99 -2.59 11.50 11.91
C ASP A 99 -1.31 10.67 12.05
N TYR A 100 -0.75 10.57 13.25
CA TYR A 100 0.54 9.94 13.55
C TYR A 100 1.69 10.53 12.73
N ASN A 101 1.65 11.84 12.48
CA ASN A 101 2.59 12.56 11.63
C ASN A 101 2.83 11.84 10.30
N THR A 102 1.79 11.26 9.70
CA THR A 102 1.94 10.53 8.44
C THR A 102 1.96 11.49 7.28
N SER A 103 2.72 11.17 6.23
CA SER A 103 2.78 12.02 5.03
C SER A 103 1.41 12.10 4.35
N ASP A 104 0.92 13.33 4.12
CA ASP A 104 -0.32 13.60 3.39
C ASP A 104 -0.17 13.22 1.92
N LEU A 105 0.93 13.62 1.30
CA LEU A 105 1.22 13.33 -0.10
C LEU A 105 1.98 12.01 -0.22
N ILE A 106 1.59 11.20 -1.20
CA ILE A 106 2.22 9.93 -1.50
C ILE A 106 2.53 9.87 -2.99
N TYR A 107 3.78 9.61 -3.33
CA TYR A 107 4.19 9.43 -4.71
C TYR A 107 5.27 8.35 -4.80
N GLY A 108 5.35 7.71 -5.97
CA GLY A 108 6.24 6.59 -6.10
C GLY A 108 6.30 6.00 -7.49
N LEU A 109 7.08 4.94 -7.59
CA LEU A 109 7.21 4.12 -8.79
C LEU A 109 6.39 2.86 -8.63
N SER A 110 5.69 2.48 -9.69
CA SER A 110 4.95 1.22 -9.69
C SER A 110 5.05 0.53 -11.04
N GLY A 111 4.91 -0.77 -10.99
CA GLY A 111 4.92 -1.60 -12.18
C GLY A 111 4.10 -2.85 -11.97
N TYR A 112 3.77 -3.50 -13.07
CA TYR A 112 3.15 -4.80 -13.06
C TYR A 112 3.69 -5.65 -14.20
N MET A 113 3.64 -6.96 -14.02
CA MET A 113 3.90 -7.93 -15.07
C MET A 113 2.90 -9.06 -14.96
N GLY A 114 2.36 -9.51 -16.09
CA GLY A 114 1.29 -10.49 -16.08
C GLY A 114 1.05 -11.14 -17.41
N PHE A 115 0.16 -12.12 -17.39
CA PHE A 115 -0.24 -12.88 -18.56
C PHE A 115 -1.76 -13.07 -18.57
N GLY A 116 -2.40 -12.69 -19.68
CA GLY A 116 -3.85 -12.72 -19.77
C GLY A 116 -4.49 -11.77 -18.75
N ASP A 117 -5.33 -12.32 -17.88
CA ASP A 117 -6.22 -11.56 -16.99
C ASP A 117 -5.63 -11.42 -15.57
N THR A 118 -4.41 -11.91 -15.34
CA THR A 118 -3.75 -11.87 -14.03
C THR A 118 -2.35 -11.30 -14.14
N SER A 119 -2.05 -10.34 -13.27
CA SER A 119 -0.76 -9.65 -13.21
C SER A 119 -0.26 -9.54 -11.75
N LEU A 120 1.05 -9.66 -11.56
CA LEU A 120 1.71 -9.28 -10.32
C LEU A 120 2.00 -7.79 -10.36
N TYR A 121 1.62 -7.08 -9.30
CA TYR A 121 1.80 -5.63 -9.14
C TYR A 121 2.80 -5.35 -8.01
N ILE A 122 3.71 -4.41 -8.27
CA ILE A 122 4.66 -3.90 -7.29
C ILE A 122 4.61 -2.38 -7.28
N LYS A 123 4.74 -1.79 -6.09
CA LYS A 123 4.94 -0.34 -5.94
C LYS A 123 5.92 -0.03 -4.82
N TYR A 124 6.60 1.09 -4.98
CA TYR A 124 7.56 1.64 -4.03
C TYR A 124 7.24 3.13 -3.81
N ASP A 125 6.83 3.46 -2.58
CA ASP A 125 6.60 4.83 -2.14
C ASP A 125 7.98 5.51 -2.00
N LEU A 126 8.22 6.60 -2.76
CA LEU A 126 9.49 7.34 -2.73
C LEU A 126 9.58 8.25 -1.50
N ASN A 127 8.44 8.73 -1.01
CA ASN A 127 8.36 9.52 0.19
C ASN A 127 8.30 8.64 1.46
N PRO A 128 8.85 9.14 2.58
CA PRO A 128 8.67 8.49 3.89
C PRO A 128 7.21 8.40 4.31
N ILE A 129 6.89 7.35 5.07
CA ILE A 129 5.58 7.10 5.69
C ILE A 129 5.25 8.18 6.73
N PHE A 130 6.24 8.58 7.52
CA PHE A 130 6.14 9.60 8.56
C PHE A 130 6.89 10.85 8.12
N ARG A 131 6.37 12.03 8.45
CA ARG A 131 7.00 13.33 8.15
C ARG A 131 8.22 13.55 9.04
N ASP A 132 9.16 14.38 8.59
CA ASP A 132 10.26 14.88 9.43
C ASP A 132 9.73 15.51 10.73
N PRO A 133 10.41 15.35 11.87
CA PRO A 133 11.75 14.78 12.07
C PRO A 133 11.75 13.28 12.43
N ASN A 134 10.72 12.53 12.02
CA ASN A 134 10.60 11.10 12.34
C ASN A 134 11.58 10.24 11.53
N VAL A 135 11.75 8.99 11.96
CA VAL A 135 12.61 8.03 11.24
C VAL A 135 12.07 7.80 9.83
N GLU A 136 12.92 8.00 8.83
CA GLU A 136 12.59 7.74 7.44
C GLU A 136 12.30 6.25 7.22
N GLN A 137 11.08 5.96 6.79
CA GLN A 137 10.64 4.60 6.44
C GLN A 137 9.82 4.66 5.17
N ASN A 138 10.28 3.96 4.13
CA ASN A 138 9.58 3.91 2.85
C ASN A 138 8.77 2.61 2.75
N ASN A 139 7.60 2.68 2.11
CA ASN A 139 6.72 1.53 1.97
C ASN A 139 6.89 0.88 0.59
N ILE A 140 7.14 -0.43 0.60
CA ILE A 140 7.06 -1.30 -0.57
C ILE A 140 5.78 -2.13 -0.49
N SER A 141 5.10 -2.34 -1.61
CA SER A 141 3.89 -3.15 -1.65
C SER A 141 3.87 -4.07 -2.86
N LEU A 142 3.41 -5.30 -2.61
CA LEU A 142 3.23 -6.35 -3.60
C LEU A 142 1.75 -6.73 -3.62
N GLY A 143 1.18 -6.95 -4.80
CA GLY A 143 -0.23 -7.29 -4.94
C GLY A 143 -0.51 -8.08 -6.22
N LEU A 144 -1.71 -8.63 -6.30
CA LEU A 144 -2.25 -9.23 -7.51
C LEU A 144 -3.23 -8.24 -8.15
N ARG A 145 -3.14 -8.12 -9.47
CA ARG A 145 -4.04 -7.34 -10.31
C ARG A 145 -4.80 -8.31 -11.21
N PHE A 146 -6.11 -8.13 -11.27
CA PHE A 146 -6.99 -8.88 -12.16
C PHE A 146 -7.59 -7.90 -13.16
N ASP A 147 -7.41 -8.18 -14.43
CA ASP A 147 -8.01 -7.42 -15.52
C ASP A 147 -9.31 -8.16 -15.91
N LEU A 148 -10.46 -7.45 -15.86
CA LEU A 148 -11.81 -7.97 -16.11
C LEU A 148 -12.27 -7.67 -17.54
#